data_AF-A0A6C0IAS7-F1
#
_entry.id   AF-A0A6C0IAS7-F1
#
_cell.length_a   1.000
_cell.length_b   1.000
_cell.length_c   1.000
_cell.angle_alpha   90.00
_cell.angle_beta   90.00
_cell.angle_gamma   90.00
#
_symmetry.space_group_name_H-M   'P 1'
#
loop_
_entity.id
_entity.type
_entity.pdbx_description
1 polymer ?
#
loop_
_entity_poly.entity_id
_entity_poly.type
_entity_poly.pdbx_seq_one_letter_code
_entity_poly.pdbx_strand_id
1 'polypeptide(L)'
;MSSKKRELGGVANNNKKAKVDDGAPPDFVSDGLDNESIRTIVRDIRSIIQENAGKKTHANIVNSISEDAKFKFFTERYPMLFDMVTKEVGFDFESLEYFLSMRGEIINNKITSEEASKEVGQVWFDKFYKEPK
;
A
#
# COMPACT_ATOMS: atom_id res chain seq x y z
N MET A 1 -51.64 21.05 28.85
CA MET A 1 -50.41 21.54 28.19
C MET A 1 -49.22 21.16 29.06
N SER A 2 -48.33 20.31 28.58
CA SER A 2 -46.96 20.22 29.10
C SER A 2 -46.12 19.46 28.07
N SER A 3 -45.45 20.23 27.21
CA SER A 3 -44.57 19.74 26.15
C SER A 3 -43.22 19.43 26.77
N LYS A 4 -42.91 18.15 26.98
CA LYS A 4 -41.57 17.73 27.40
C LYS A 4 -40.67 17.57 26.17
N LYS A 5 -39.86 18.61 25.96
CA LYS A 5 -38.78 18.76 24.98
C LYS A 5 -37.81 17.57 25.11
N ARG A 6 -37.55 16.85 24.01
CA ARG A 6 -36.46 15.87 23.91
C ARG A 6 -35.17 16.66 23.65
N GLU A 7 -34.22 16.61 24.58
CA GLU A 7 -32.88 17.13 24.39
C GLU A 7 -32.05 16.11 23.59
N LEU A 8 -31.55 16.54 22.44
CA LEU A 8 -30.55 15.84 21.64
C LEU A 8 -29.20 16.00 22.33
N GLY A 9 -28.76 14.98 23.05
CA GLY A 9 -27.41 14.89 23.60
C GLY A 9 -26.40 14.79 22.46
N GLY A 10 -25.54 15.80 22.35
CA GLY A 10 -24.45 15.87 21.38
C GLY A 10 -23.47 14.72 21.55
N VAL A 11 -23.18 14.04 20.44
CA VAL A 11 -22.04 13.10 20.36
C VAL A 11 -20.78 13.96 20.30
N ALA A 12 -20.07 14.03 21.41
CA ALA A 12 -18.74 14.62 21.47
C ALA A 12 -17.80 13.78 20.59
N ASN A 13 -17.36 14.38 19.48
CA ASN A 13 -16.26 13.87 18.65
C ASN A 13 -14.97 13.90 19.45
N ASN A 14 -14.71 12.81 20.19
CA ASN A 14 -13.38 12.55 20.72
C ASN A 14 -12.50 12.01 19.59
N ASN A 15 -12.01 12.92 18.75
CA ASN A 15 -10.79 12.71 17.97
C ASN A 15 -9.62 12.60 18.96
N LYS A 16 -9.51 11.45 19.63
CA LYS A 16 -8.26 11.05 20.28
C LYS A 16 -7.30 10.68 19.15
N LYS A 17 -6.52 11.67 18.69
CA LYS A 17 -5.26 11.41 17.99
C LYS A 17 -4.48 10.43 18.87
N ALA A 18 -4.29 9.20 18.37
CA ALA A 18 -3.40 8.26 19.01
C ALA A 18 -2.03 8.94 19.13
N LYS A 19 -1.53 9.06 20.36
CA LYS A 19 -0.14 9.43 20.59
C LYS A 19 0.71 8.34 19.94
N VAL A 20 1.44 8.72 18.90
CA VAL A 20 2.50 7.89 18.34
C VAL A 20 3.65 7.96 19.34
N ASP A 21 4.15 6.81 19.75
CA ASP A 21 5.30 6.68 20.65
C ASP A 21 6.51 7.39 20.01
N ASP A 22 7.06 8.41 20.68
CA ASP A 22 8.04 9.39 20.17
C ASP A 22 9.45 8.80 19.92
N GLY A 23 9.58 7.67 19.21
CA GLY A 23 10.90 7.17 18.81
C GLY A 23 10.99 5.78 18.20
N ALA A 24 9.93 4.97 18.23
CA ALA A 24 9.95 3.65 17.60
C ALA A 24 9.58 3.74 16.10
N PRO A 25 10.28 3.04 15.19
CA PRO A 25 9.86 2.94 13.81
C PRO A 25 8.48 2.28 13.73
N PRO A 26 7.64 2.62 12.72
CA PRO A 26 6.30 2.04 12.60
C PRO A 26 6.33 0.51 12.58
N ASP A 27 5.34 -0.14 13.18
CA ASP A 27 5.29 -1.61 13.34
C ASP A 27 5.53 -2.36 12.01
N PHE A 28 4.99 -1.86 10.89
CA PHE A 28 5.14 -2.43 9.55
C PHE A 28 6.56 -2.38 8.95
N VAL A 29 7.48 -1.65 9.60
CA VAL A 29 8.92 -1.65 9.28
C VAL A 29 9.62 -2.68 10.16
N SER A 30 9.24 -2.78 11.42
CA SER A 30 9.89 -3.65 12.39
C SER A 30 9.77 -5.13 12.06
N ASP A 31 8.68 -5.52 11.41
CA ASP A 31 8.36 -6.90 11.01
C ASP A 31 8.28 -7.07 9.48
N GLY A 32 8.82 -6.10 8.72
CA GLY A 32 8.66 -5.99 7.28
C GLY A 32 9.96 -5.71 6.53
N LEU A 33 9.87 -5.63 5.21
CA LEU A 33 10.95 -5.22 4.32
C LEU A 33 11.08 -3.70 4.27
N ASP A 34 12.30 -3.21 4.12
CA ASP A 34 12.56 -1.80 3.77
C ASP A 34 12.19 -1.53 2.29
N ASN A 35 12.18 -0.26 1.91
CA ASN A 35 11.79 0.15 0.57
C ASN A 35 12.72 -0.40 -0.52
N GLU A 36 14.03 -0.50 -0.29
CA GLU A 36 14.98 -1.02 -1.29
C GLU A 36 14.80 -2.52 -1.50
N SER A 37 14.56 -3.26 -0.41
CA SER A 37 14.23 -4.69 -0.49
C SER A 37 12.93 -4.92 -1.27
N ILE A 38 11.89 -4.11 -1.01
CA ILE A 38 10.63 -4.18 -1.78
C ILE A 38 10.88 -3.87 -3.26
N ARG A 39 11.63 -2.81 -3.59
CA ARG A 39 11.97 -2.44 -4.98
C ARG A 39 12.68 -3.58 -5.70
N THR A 40 13.67 -4.18 -5.04
CA THR A 40 14.49 -5.24 -5.63
C THR A 40 13.64 -6.47 -5.94
N ILE A 41 12.84 -6.92 -4.97
CA ILE A 41 11.95 -8.08 -5.16
C ILE A 41 10.94 -7.82 -6.27
N VAL A 42 10.32 -6.64 -6.30
CA VAL A 42 9.34 -6.30 -7.33
C VAL A 42 9.99 -6.29 -8.73
N ARG A 43 11.18 -5.70 -8.87
CA ARG A 43 11.93 -5.72 -10.13
C ARG A 43 12.24 -7.15 -10.57
N ASP A 44 12.70 -8.00 -9.65
CA ASP A 44 12.99 -9.39 -9.94
C ASP A 44 11.75 -10.16 -10.42
N ILE A 45 10.61 -10.01 -9.73
CA ILE A 45 9.35 -10.64 -10.12
C ILE A 45 8.94 -10.18 -11.53
N ARG A 46 9.00 -8.87 -11.81
CA ARG A 46 8.64 -8.33 -13.14
C ARG A 46 9.60 -8.81 -14.23
N SER A 47 10.90 -8.89 -13.96
CA SER A 47 11.88 -9.45 -14.90
C SER A 47 11.58 -10.92 -15.20
N ILE A 48 11.30 -11.75 -14.19
CA ILE A 48 10.92 -13.16 -14.38
C ILE A 48 9.67 -13.27 -15.26
N ILE A 49 8.65 -12.44 -15.02
CA ILE A 49 7.43 -12.44 -15.82
C ILE A 49 7.73 -12.07 -17.28
N GLN A 50 8.53 -11.03 -17.52
CA GLN A 50 8.90 -10.59 -18.86
C GLN A 50 9.75 -11.62 -19.61
N GLU A 51 10.75 -12.22 -18.96
CA GLU A 51 11.64 -13.20 -19.57
C GLU A 51 10.94 -14.51 -19.93
N ASN A 52 9.86 -14.84 -19.22
CA ASN A 52 9.04 -16.03 -19.48
C ASN A 52 7.79 -15.74 -20.33
N ALA A 53 7.55 -14.48 -20.70
CA ALA A 53 6.45 -14.11 -21.57
C ALA A 53 6.55 -14.86 -22.91
N GLY A 54 5.45 -15.50 -23.32
CA GLY A 54 5.39 -16.33 -24.53
C GLY A 54 6.03 -17.72 -24.40
N LYS A 55 6.77 -18.03 -23.32
CA LYS A 55 7.34 -19.36 -23.06
C LYS A 55 6.45 -20.23 -22.18
N LYS A 56 5.75 -19.61 -21.23
CA LYS A 56 4.85 -20.26 -20.27
C LYS A 56 3.55 -19.48 -20.16
N THR A 57 2.49 -20.13 -19.70
CA THR A 57 1.26 -19.42 -19.32
C THR A 57 1.54 -18.53 -18.12
N HIS A 58 0.85 -17.40 -18.05
CA HIS A 58 1.03 -16.45 -16.96
C HIS A 58 0.82 -17.08 -15.59
N ALA A 59 -0.26 -17.87 -15.42
CA ALA A 59 -0.54 -18.61 -14.20
C ALA A 59 0.63 -19.52 -13.76
N ASN A 60 1.28 -20.21 -14.71
CA ASN A 60 2.43 -21.06 -14.38
C ASN A 60 3.64 -20.24 -13.93
N ILE A 61 3.84 -19.05 -14.50
CA ILE A 61 4.91 -18.14 -14.07
C ILE A 61 4.65 -17.67 -12.65
N VAL A 62 3.43 -17.19 -12.36
CA VAL A 62 3.05 -16.71 -11.02
C VAL A 62 3.15 -17.80 -9.97
N ASN A 63 2.68 -19.02 -10.28
CA ASN A 63 2.82 -20.17 -9.38
C ASN A 63 4.29 -20.47 -9.08
N SER A 64 5.15 -20.47 -10.11
CA SER A 64 6.59 -20.71 -9.94
C SER A 64 7.23 -19.67 -9.01
N ILE A 65 6.84 -18.40 -9.14
CA ILE A 65 7.31 -17.31 -8.27
C ILE A 65 6.78 -17.50 -6.84
N SER A 66 5.52 -17.91 -6.68
CA SER A 66 4.90 -18.10 -5.36
C SER A 66 5.51 -19.25 -4.55
N GLU A 67 6.03 -20.28 -5.23
CA GLU A 67 6.67 -21.45 -4.63
C GLU A 67 8.16 -21.23 -4.36
N ASP A 68 8.77 -20.21 -4.98
CA ASP A 68 10.19 -19.91 -4.80
C ASP A 68 10.45 -19.34 -3.39
N ALA A 69 11.35 -20.01 -2.67
CA ALA A 69 11.76 -19.62 -1.32
C ALA A 69 12.28 -18.17 -1.25
N LYS A 70 12.85 -17.64 -2.34
CA LYS A 70 13.30 -16.25 -2.45
C LYS A 70 12.18 -15.25 -2.21
N PHE A 71 10.96 -15.55 -2.69
CA PHE A 71 9.83 -14.63 -2.63
C PHE A 71 8.86 -14.95 -1.49
N LYS A 72 9.04 -16.06 -0.78
CA LYS A 72 8.12 -16.54 0.27
C LYS A 72 7.80 -15.49 1.34
N PHE A 73 8.81 -14.80 1.86
CA PHE A 73 8.57 -13.74 2.85
C PHE A 73 7.72 -12.61 2.27
N PHE A 74 7.98 -12.23 1.01
CA PHE A 74 7.25 -11.16 0.33
C PHE A 74 5.80 -11.55 0.03
N THR A 75 5.56 -12.78 -0.43
CA THR A 75 4.21 -13.27 -0.75
C THR A 75 3.34 -13.41 0.50
N GLU A 76 3.93 -13.87 1.61
CA GLU A 76 3.24 -14.02 2.89
C GLU A 76 2.97 -12.67 3.57
N ARG A 77 3.95 -11.76 3.57
CA ARG A 77 3.84 -10.47 4.26
C ARG A 77 3.07 -9.42 3.45
N TYR A 78 3.17 -9.45 2.13
CA TYR A 78 2.58 -8.46 1.23
C TYR A 78 1.71 -9.10 0.14
N PRO A 79 0.68 -9.90 0.50
CA PRO A 79 -0.11 -10.65 -0.47
C PRO A 79 -0.79 -9.75 -1.51
N MET A 80 -1.29 -8.57 -1.10
CA MET A 80 -1.92 -7.61 -2.03
C MET A 80 -0.90 -6.98 -2.99
N LEU A 81 0.31 -6.70 -2.53
CA LEU A 81 1.36 -6.15 -3.40
C LEU A 81 1.84 -7.23 -4.37
N PHE A 82 1.96 -8.47 -3.92
CA PHE A 82 2.28 -9.59 -4.78
C PHE A 82 1.24 -9.78 -5.89
N ASP A 83 -0.06 -9.78 -5.56
CA ASP A 83 -1.13 -9.82 -6.57
C ASP A 83 -1.02 -8.65 -7.55
N MET A 84 -0.79 -7.43 -7.06
CA MET A 84 -0.63 -6.25 -7.91
C MET A 84 0.57 -6.36 -8.87
N VAL A 85 1.72 -6.82 -8.39
CA VAL A 85 2.95 -6.93 -9.17
C VAL A 85 2.86 -8.05 -10.21
N THR A 86 2.16 -9.13 -9.85
CA THR A 86 1.99 -10.28 -10.74
C THR A 86 0.88 -10.10 -11.76
N LYS A 87 -0.02 -9.11 -11.65
CA LYS A 87 -1.04 -8.84 -12.67
C LYS A 87 -0.47 -8.75 -14.09
N GLU A 88 -1.18 -9.38 -15.03
CA GLU A 88 -0.83 -9.39 -16.46
C GLU A 88 -0.76 -7.98 -17.06
N VAL A 89 -1.70 -7.11 -16.68
CA VAL A 89 -1.86 -5.77 -17.24
C VAL A 89 -2.07 -4.75 -16.13
N GLY A 90 -1.56 -3.54 -16.32
CA GLY A 90 -1.84 -2.39 -15.45
C GLY A 90 -0.91 -2.22 -14.26
N PHE A 91 0.15 -3.02 -14.15
CA PHE A 91 1.24 -2.72 -13.20
C PHE A 91 2.05 -1.52 -13.68
N ASP A 92 2.21 -0.53 -12.80
CA ASP A 92 2.94 0.71 -13.06
C ASP A 92 4.01 0.93 -11.99
N PHE A 93 5.27 1.03 -12.43
CA PHE A 93 6.40 1.29 -11.55
C PHE A 93 6.36 2.70 -10.96
N GLU A 94 5.84 3.70 -11.69
CA GLU A 94 5.77 5.07 -11.18
C GLU A 94 4.82 5.14 -9.98
N SER A 95 3.66 4.50 -10.11
CA SER A 95 2.70 4.35 -9.02
C SER A 95 3.32 3.63 -7.81
N LEU A 96 4.07 2.54 -8.01
CA LEU A 96 4.78 1.85 -6.93
C LEU A 96 5.78 2.78 -6.23
N GLU A 97 6.61 3.49 -7.00
CA GLU A 97 7.61 4.41 -6.45
C GLU A 97 6.97 5.54 -5.64
N TYR A 98 5.81 6.04 -6.08
CA TYR A 98 5.03 7.00 -5.31
C TYR A 98 4.52 6.41 -3.99
N PHE A 99 3.99 5.18 -3.98
CA PHE A 99 3.59 4.54 -2.71
C PHE A 99 4.77 4.32 -1.76
N LEU A 100 5.94 3.94 -2.29
CA LEU A 100 7.15 3.75 -1.49
C LEU A 100 7.69 5.07 -0.96
N SER A 101 7.57 6.17 -1.71
CA SER A 101 7.95 7.51 -1.23
C SER A 101 7.05 7.94 -0.07
N MET A 102 5.73 7.77 -0.19
CA MET A 102 4.76 8.03 0.90
C MET A 102 5.05 7.16 2.13
N ARG A 103 5.36 5.86 1.92
CA ARG A 103 5.83 5.00 3.01
C ARG A 103 7.08 5.59 3.68
N GLY A 104 8.05 6.06 2.90
CA GLY A 104 9.26 6.70 3.42
C GLY A 104 8.97 7.95 4.26
N GLU A 105 8.01 8.77 3.86
CA GLU A 105 7.56 9.94 4.63
C GLU A 105 6.94 9.54 5.98
N ILE A 106 6.17 8.45 6.03
CA ILE A 106 5.63 7.88 7.27
C ILE A 106 6.75 7.37 8.17
N ILE A 107 7.70 6.60 7.63
CA ILE A 107 8.83 6.04 8.38
C ILE A 107 9.68 7.14 9.02
N ASN A 108 9.84 8.26 8.32
CA ASN A 108 10.60 9.41 8.81
C ASN A 108 9.77 10.34 9.73
N ASN A 109 8.57 9.93 10.15
CA ASN A 109 7.66 10.71 10.98
C ASN A 109 7.33 12.11 10.41
N LYS A 110 7.42 12.28 9.08
CA LYS A 110 7.12 13.56 8.42
C LYS A 110 5.62 13.75 8.21
N ILE A 111 4.93 12.66 7.90
CA ILE A 111 3.47 12.60 7.79
C ILE A 111 2.94 11.38 8.54
N THR A 112 1.69 11.45 8.98
CA THR A 112 0.99 10.30 9.55
C THR A 112 0.46 9.37 8.45
N SER A 113 0.20 8.11 8.80
CA SER A 113 -0.45 7.15 7.88
C SER A 113 -1.82 7.65 7.39
N GLU A 114 -2.56 8.40 8.23
CA GLU A 114 -3.84 8.99 7.85
C GLU A 114 -3.67 10.09 6.80
N GLU A 115 -2.67 10.97 6.96
CA GLU A 115 -2.35 12.02 5.98
C GLU A 115 -1.88 11.43 4.66
N ALA A 116 -0.98 10.44 4.70
CA ALA A 116 -0.53 9.72 3.51
C ALA A 116 -1.71 9.08 2.77
N SER A 117 -2.65 8.46 3.48
CA SER A 117 -3.83 7.83 2.88
C SER A 117 -4.74 8.86 2.19
N LYS A 118 -4.91 10.05 2.78
CA LYS A 118 -5.67 11.15 2.16
C LYS A 118 -4.99 11.69 0.92
N GLU A 119 -3.67 11.90 0.98
CA GLU A 119 -2.89 12.44 -0.13
C GLU A 119 -2.89 11.48 -1.32
N VAL A 120 -2.57 10.21 -1.08
CA VAL A 120 -2.67 9.14 -2.07
C VAL A 120 -4.06 9.11 -2.69
N GLY A 121 -5.12 9.08 -1.87
CA GLY A 121 -6.49 9.06 -2.36
C GLY A 121 -6.82 10.27 -3.26
N GLN A 122 -6.35 11.46 -2.89
CA GLN A 122 -6.56 12.67 -3.68
C GLN A 122 -5.80 12.63 -5.01
N VAL A 123 -4.54 12.17 -5.02
CA VAL A 123 -3.74 12.03 -6.25
C VAL A 123 -4.40 11.07 -7.24
N TRP A 124 -4.88 9.93 -6.75
CA TRP A 124 -5.57 8.96 -7.59
C TRP A 124 -6.94 9.45 -8.08
N PHE A 125 -7.69 10.16 -7.22
CA PHE A 125 -8.93 10.81 -7.62
C PHE A 125 -8.67 11.84 -8.72
N ASP A 126 -7.65 12.68 -8.57
CA ASP A 126 -7.33 13.70 -9.56
C ASP A 126 -6.89 13.08 -10.89
N LYS A 127 -6.04 12.05 -10.84
CA LYS A 127 -5.56 11.30 -12.02
C LYS A 127 -6.69 10.66 -12.82
N PHE A 128 -7.71 10.10 -12.17
CA PHE A 128 -8.78 9.39 -12.87
C PHE A 128 -10.06 10.18 -13.08
N TYR A 129 -10.26 11.26 -12.32
CA TYR A 129 -11.52 12.01 -12.28
C TYR A 129 -11.37 13.48 -12.67
N LYS A 130 -10.21 14.10 -12.44
CA LYS A 130 -9.93 15.51 -12.81
C LYS A 130 -9.07 15.66 -14.06
N GLU A 131 -8.61 14.59 -14.67
CA GLU A 131 -8.21 14.60 -16.08
C GLU A 131 -9.37 14.13 -16.98
N PRO A 132 -10.43 14.95 -17.22
CA PRO A 132 -11.27 14.75 -18.37
C PRO A 132 -10.50 15.23 -19.61
N LYS A 133 -10.14 14.29 -20.49
CA LYS A 133 -9.78 14.44 -21.92
C LYS A 133 -9.16 15.78 -22.39
#